data_AF-A0A7R9C3U6-F1
#
_entry.id   AF-A0A7R9C3U6-F1
#
_cell.length_a   1.000
_cell.length_b   1.000
_cell.length_c   1.000
_cell.angle_alpha   90.00
_cell.angle_beta   90.00
_cell.angle_gamma   90.00
#
_symmetry.space_group_name_H-M   'P 1'
#
loop_
_entity.id
_entity.type
_entity.pdbx_description
1 polymer ?
#
loop_
_entity_poly.entity_id
_entity_poly.type
_entity_poly.pdbx_seq_one_letter_code
_entity_poly.pdbx_strand_id
1 'polypeptide(L)'
;MTRYKFFFTLAVLACVGHISVESAKKTYPLRDLSVDELKAYEDTYSENYKSEVNKQAEAEWAFQTNITDYNSEVQVNSSLELSAWLKQEWVSNISQFNLSILDVPEHADLRRWYASVEDSAVGGPELGPRDIMSQDLNSGHTFLCASIL
;
A
#
# COMPACT_ATOMS: atom_id res chain seq x y z
N MET A 1 -8.13 -47.14 43.11
CA MET A 1 -8.69 -46.14 42.18
C MET A 1 -8.23 -44.75 42.59
N THR A 2 -7.18 -44.16 41.98
CA THR A 2 -6.90 -42.69 41.90
C THR A 2 -5.46 -42.35 41.46
N ARG A 3 -4.96 -42.81 40.30
CA ARG A 3 -3.62 -42.38 39.82
C ARG A 3 -3.45 -42.19 38.30
N TYR A 4 -4.53 -41.94 37.54
CA TYR A 4 -4.43 -41.78 36.07
C TYR A 4 -5.05 -40.50 35.50
N LYS A 5 -5.53 -39.57 36.35
CA LYS A 5 -6.21 -38.34 35.87
C LYS A 5 -5.30 -37.11 35.73
N PHE A 6 -4.05 -37.17 36.20
CA PHE A 6 -3.17 -35.99 36.23
C PHE A 6 -2.20 -35.86 35.04
N PHE A 7 -2.00 -36.91 34.25
CA PHE A 7 -1.05 -36.86 33.13
C PHE A 7 -1.66 -36.43 31.80
N PHE A 8 -2.99 -36.43 31.66
CA PHE A 8 -3.63 -36.11 30.38
C PHE A 8 -3.85 -34.61 30.14
N THR A 9 -3.77 -33.77 31.18
CA THR A 9 -3.93 -32.31 31.05
C THR A 9 -2.65 -31.59 30.63
N LEU A 10 -1.47 -32.21 30.82
CA LEU A 10 -0.18 -31.60 30.49
C LEU A 10 0.25 -31.84 29.03
N ALA A 11 -0.32 -32.83 28.35
CA ALA A 11 0.04 -33.13 26.96
C ALA A 11 -0.64 -32.22 25.92
N VAL A 12 -1.80 -31.63 26.24
CA VAL A 12 -2.52 -30.75 25.30
C VAL A 12 -1.97 -29.32 25.28
N LEU A 13 -1.32 -28.89 26.36
CA LEU A 13 -0.75 -27.54 26.47
C LEU A 13 0.63 -27.38 25.79
N ALA A 14 1.31 -28.48 25.46
CA ALA A 14 2.63 -28.45 24.82
C ALA A 14 2.58 -28.31 23.29
N CYS A 15 1.43 -28.52 22.63
CA CYS A 15 1.32 -28.42 21.17
C CYS A 15 0.84 -27.06 20.66
N VAL A 16 0.51 -26.11 21.55
CA VAL A 16 0.06 -24.75 21.16
C VAL A 16 1.22 -23.73 21.18
N GLY A 17 2.37 -24.09 21.74
CA GLY A 17 3.57 -23.26 21.72
C GLY A 17 4.48 -23.63 20.55
N HIS A 18 4.76 -22.66 19.66
CA HIS A 18 5.73 -22.74 18.56
C HIS A 18 5.23 -23.19 17.19
N ILE A 19 4.12 -22.64 16.73
CA ILE A 19 4.11 -22.18 15.32
C ILE A 19 4.57 -20.73 15.35
N SER A 20 5.89 -20.52 15.44
CA SER A 20 6.48 -19.27 14.96
C SER A 20 6.22 -19.25 13.47
N VAL A 21 5.18 -18.55 13.03
CA VAL A 21 5.11 -18.09 11.63
C VAL A 21 6.18 -17.01 11.51
N GLU A 22 7.44 -17.43 11.41
CA GLU A 22 8.47 -16.59 10.82
C GLU A 22 8.05 -16.44 9.36
N SER A 23 7.35 -15.35 9.07
CA SER A 23 7.13 -14.87 7.71
C SER A 23 8.51 -14.64 7.11
N ALA A 24 9.03 -15.66 6.42
CA ALA A 24 10.28 -15.57 5.70
C ALA A 24 10.09 -14.48 4.63
N LYS A 25 10.54 -13.26 4.93
CA LYS A 25 10.65 -12.18 3.95
C LYS A 25 11.52 -12.74 2.83
N LYS A 26 10.89 -13.09 1.71
CA LYS A 26 11.57 -13.63 0.54
C LYS A 26 12.64 -12.61 0.17
N THR A 27 13.90 -13.00 0.34
CA THR A 27 15.03 -12.08 0.13
C THR A 27 15.36 -12.14 -1.35
N TYR A 28 14.96 -11.10 -2.07
CA TYR A 28 15.33 -10.92 -3.47
C TYR A 28 16.74 -10.31 -3.53
N PRO A 29 17.57 -10.67 -4.52
CA PRO A 29 18.82 -9.97 -4.73
C PRO A 29 18.52 -8.48 -4.98
N LEU A 30 19.24 -7.60 -4.29
CA LEU A 30 19.09 -6.16 -4.50
C LEU A 30 19.53 -5.82 -5.93
N ARG A 31 18.77 -4.94 -6.57
CA ARG A 31 18.98 -4.39 -7.89
C ARG A 31 19.64 -3.02 -7.74
N ASP A 32 20.89 -2.94 -8.17
CA ASP A 32 21.59 -1.67 -8.27
C ASP A 32 21.05 -0.89 -9.48
N LEU A 33 20.62 0.34 -9.23
CA LEU A 33 20.17 1.30 -10.22
C LEU A 33 21.02 2.56 -10.13
N SER A 34 21.36 3.15 -11.26
CA SER A 34 21.81 4.54 -11.30
C SER A 34 20.65 5.50 -10.97
N VAL A 35 20.99 6.73 -10.59
CA VAL A 35 19.99 7.78 -10.30
C VAL A 35 19.08 8.02 -11.50
N ASP A 36 19.65 8.07 -12.70
CA ASP A 36 18.91 8.35 -13.93
C ASP A 36 17.92 7.22 -14.25
N GLU A 37 18.32 5.97 -14.04
CA GLU A 37 17.42 4.82 -14.20
C GLU A 37 16.29 4.82 -13.17
N LEU A 38 16.58 5.23 -11.93
CA LEU A 38 15.56 5.32 -10.87
C LEU A 38 14.55 6.42 -11.17
N LYS A 39 15.00 7.58 -11.67
CA LYS A 39 14.13 8.67 -12.12
C LYS A 39 13.25 8.25 -13.29
N ALA A 40 13.82 7.59 -14.29
CA ALA A 40 13.05 7.06 -15.42
C ALA A 40 12.00 6.03 -14.95
N TYR A 41 12.32 5.24 -13.93
CA TYR A 41 11.38 4.32 -13.32
C TYR A 41 10.28 5.06 -12.54
N GLU A 42 10.61 6.09 -11.75
CA GLU A 42 9.64 6.95 -11.05
C GLU A 42 8.62 7.55 -12.03
N ASP A 43 9.08 8.09 -13.16
CA ASP A 43 8.20 8.67 -14.19
C ASP A 43 7.23 7.61 -14.73
N THR A 44 7.75 6.44 -15.11
CA THR A 44 6.95 5.32 -15.63
C THR A 44 5.95 4.82 -14.58
N TYR A 45 6.38 4.68 -13.33
CA TYR A 45 5.52 4.30 -12.21
C TYR A 45 4.40 5.32 -12.00
N SER A 46 4.72 6.61 -12.03
CA SER A 46 3.76 7.70 -11.82
C SER A 46 2.70 7.75 -12.91
N GLU A 47 3.05 7.49 -14.16
CA GLU A 47 2.09 7.39 -15.26
C GLU A 47 1.15 6.20 -15.09
N ASN A 48 1.69 5.02 -14.76
CA ASN A 48 0.90 3.82 -14.53
C ASN A 48 -0.02 3.97 -13.31
N TYR A 49 0.50 4.53 -12.21
CA TYR A 49 -0.28 4.80 -11.00
C TYR A 49 -1.46 5.72 -11.29
N LYS A 50 -1.26 6.81 -12.04
CA LYS A 50 -2.36 7.70 -12.47
C LYS A 50 -3.41 6.96 -13.27
N SER A 51 -3.01 6.04 -14.16
CA SER A 51 -3.95 5.24 -14.93
C SER A 51 -4.83 4.37 -14.02
N GLU A 52 -4.23 3.65 -13.06
CA GLU A 52 -4.98 2.78 -12.15
C GLU A 52 -5.88 3.56 -11.19
N VAL A 53 -5.39 4.68 -10.64
CA VAL A 53 -6.19 5.56 -9.78
C VAL A 53 -7.36 6.17 -10.54
N ASN A 54 -7.18 6.58 -11.81
CA ASN A 54 -8.27 7.11 -12.61
C ASN A 54 -9.39 6.07 -12.83
N LYS A 55 -9.05 4.80 -13.08
CA LYS A 55 -10.05 3.73 -13.20
C LYS A 55 -10.85 3.55 -11.91
N GLN A 56 -10.18 3.56 -10.76
CA GLN A 56 -10.84 3.50 -9.46
C GLN A 56 -11.76 4.71 -9.25
N ALA A 57 -11.28 5.91 -9.54
CA ALA A 57 -12.03 7.15 -9.39
C ALA A 57 -13.28 7.21 -10.31
N GLU A 58 -13.18 6.69 -11.54
CA GLU A 58 -14.32 6.58 -12.46
C GLU A 58 -15.39 5.62 -11.92
N ALA A 59 -14.98 4.48 -11.38
CA ALA A 59 -15.88 3.50 -10.76
C ALA A 59 -16.57 4.06 -9.50
N GLU A 60 -15.80 4.75 -8.64
CA GLU A 60 -16.29 5.48 -7.47
C GLU A 60 -17.34 6.52 -7.89
N TRP A 61 -17.03 7.33 -8.91
CA TRP A 61 -17.95 8.34 -9.41
C TRP A 61 -19.21 7.75 -10.01
N ALA A 62 -19.10 6.63 -10.75
CA ALA A 62 -20.24 5.91 -11.31
C ALA A 62 -21.18 5.39 -10.21
N PHE A 63 -20.63 4.89 -9.10
CA PHE A 63 -21.44 4.48 -7.95
C PHE A 63 -22.10 5.68 -7.26
N GLN A 64 -21.36 6.75 -7.00
CA GLN A 64 -21.87 7.95 -6.33
C GLN A 64 -22.98 8.65 -7.12
N THR A 65 -22.89 8.64 -8.46
CA THR A 65 -23.91 9.25 -9.34
C THR A 65 -25.07 8.32 -9.65
N ASN A 66 -24.86 7.00 -9.59
CA ASN A 66 -25.87 5.99 -9.86
C ASN A 66 -25.72 4.80 -8.90
N ILE A 67 -26.38 4.89 -7.75
CA ILE A 67 -26.29 3.88 -6.69
C ILE A 67 -27.10 2.65 -7.09
N THR A 68 -26.38 1.60 -7.48
CA THR A 68 -26.92 0.27 -7.81
C THR A 68 -26.00 -0.81 -7.27
N ASP A 69 -26.51 -2.03 -7.06
CA ASP A 69 -25.68 -3.16 -6.61
C ASP A 69 -24.55 -3.45 -7.60
N TYR A 70 -24.82 -3.33 -8.90
CA TYR A 70 -23.82 -3.46 -9.95
C TYR A 70 -22.68 -2.44 -9.81
N ASN A 71 -23.00 -1.15 -9.66
CA ASN A 71 -21.96 -0.12 -9.51
C ASN A 71 -21.22 -0.24 -8.16
N SER A 72 -21.89 -0.74 -7.12
CA SER A 72 -21.24 -1.05 -5.84
C SER A 72 -20.19 -2.15 -6.01
N GLU A 73 -20.53 -3.22 -6.73
CA GLU A 73 -19.58 -4.31 -7.03
C GLU A 73 -18.40 -3.80 -7.88
N VAL A 74 -18.68 -2.98 -8.91
CA VAL A 74 -17.63 -2.39 -9.77
C VAL A 74 -16.66 -1.50 -8.99
N GLN A 75 -17.16 -0.64 -8.09
CA GLN A 75 -16.34 0.20 -7.22
C GLN A 75 -15.45 -0.62 -6.28
N VAL A 76 -16.01 -1.68 -5.67
CA VAL A 76 -15.24 -2.56 -4.79
C VAL A 76 -14.16 -3.30 -5.57
N ASN A 77 -14.49 -3.83 -6.75
CA ASN A 77 -13.55 -4.55 -7.60
C ASN A 77 -12.41 -3.64 -8.08
N SER A 78 -12.69 -2.41 -8.51
CA SER A 78 -11.64 -1.47 -8.94
C SER A 78 -10.70 -1.08 -7.78
N SER A 79 -11.22 -0.97 -6.56
CA SER A 79 -10.41 -0.73 -5.37
C SER A 79 -9.49 -1.92 -5.04
N LEU A 80 -9.98 -3.15 -5.22
CA LEU A 80 -9.17 -4.37 -5.08
C LEU A 80 -8.10 -4.48 -6.17
N GLU A 81 -8.43 -4.12 -7.41
CA GLU A 81 -7.49 -4.10 -8.53
C GLU A 81 -6.34 -3.12 -8.29
N LEU A 82 -6.62 -1.88 -7.86
CA LEU A 82 -5.60 -0.91 -7.49
C LEU A 82 -4.71 -1.42 -6.35
N SER A 83 -5.33 -1.98 -5.30
CA SER A 83 -4.60 -2.55 -4.16
C SER A 83 -3.69 -3.72 -4.58
N ALA A 84 -4.16 -4.57 -5.50
CA ALA A 84 -3.39 -5.67 -6.04
C ALA A 84 -2.22 -5.17 -6.89
N TRP A 85 -2.45 -4.15 -7.72
CA TRP A 85 -1.42 -3.52 -8.54
C TRP A 85 -0.31 -2.92 -7.67
N LEU A 86 -0.65 -2.11 -6.66
CA LEU A 86 0.31 -1.51 -5.73
C LEU A 86 1.19 -2.56 -5.05
N LYS A 87 0.55 -3.61 -4.52
CA LYS A 87 1.26 -4.71 -3.86
C LYS A 87 2.16 -5.48 -4.83
N GLN A 88 1.69 -5.71 -6.05
CA GLN A 88 2.46 -6.40 -7.07
C GLN A 88 3.70 -5.59 -7.46
N GLU A 89 3.55 -4.30 -7.77
CA GLU A 89 4.67 -3.41 -8.13
C GLU A 89 5.71 -3.33 -7.02
N TRP A 90 5.27 -3.27 -5.76
CA TRP A 90 6.18 -3.28 -4.63
C TRP A 90 7.02 -4.56 -4.56
N VAL A 91 6.37 -5.72 -4.60
CA VAL A 91 7.04 -7.03 -4.45
C VAL A 91 7.89 -7.37 -5.68
N SER A 92 7.44 -7.03 -6.89
CA SER A 92 8.11 -7.40 -8.13
C SER A 92 9.27 -6.48 -8.49
N ASN A 93 9.19 -5.19 -8.14
CA ASN A 93 10.11 -4.18 -8.61
C ASN A 93 10.75 -3.41 -7.44
N ILE A 94 9.96 -2.60 -6.73
CA ILE A 94 10.47 -1.50 -5.88
C ILE A 94 11.22 -2.00 -4.64
N SER A 95 10.70 -3.03 -3.98
CA SER A 95 11.31 -3.63 -2.79
C SER A 95 12.69 -4.25 -3.04
N GLN A 96 13.05 -4.43 -4.32
CA GLN A 96 14.33 -4.99 -4.72
C GLN A 96 15.38 -3.91 -4.96
N PHE A 97 15.07 -2.62 -4.90
CA PHE A 97 16.05 -1.57 -5.24
C PHE A 97 17.10 -1.42 -4.14
N ASN A 98 18.35 -1.23 -4.54
CA ASN A 98 19.39 -0.82 -3.60
C ASN A 98 19.24 0.67 -3.26
N LEU A 99 18.76 0.95 -2.05
CA LEU A 99 18.45 2.32 -1.59
C LEU A 99 19.67 3.08 -1.08
N SER A 100 20.87 2.50 -1.08
CA SER A 100 22.08 3.21 -0.63
C SER A 100 22.35 4.49 -1.43
N ILE A 101 21.89 4.54 -2.69
CA ILE A 101 21.97 5.72 -3.54
C ILE A 101 21.11 6.88 -3.03
N LEU A 102 20.02 6.57 -2.31
CA LEU A 102 19.11 7.57 -1.80
C LEU A 102 19.66 8.31 -0.59
N ASP A 103 20.70 7.78 0.09
CA ASP A 103 21.29 8.39 1.30
C ASP A 103 21.91 9.76 1.08
N VAL A 104 22.20 10.12 -0.17
CA VAL A 104 22.70 11.44 -0.55
C VAL A 104 21.58 12.50 -0.42
N PRO A 105 21.84 13.66 0.22
CA PRO A 105 20.83 14.73 0.36
C PRO A 105 20.29 15.28 -0.97
N GLU A 106 21.05 15.15 -2.06
CA GLU A 106 20.66 15.57 -3.41
C GLU A 106 19.45 14.80 -3.96
N HIS A 107 19.19 13.59 -3.45
CA HIS A 107 18.09 12.71 -3.90
C HIS A 107 16.95 12.64 -2.88
N ALA A 108 16.70 13.73 -2.15
CA ALA A 108 15.65 13.81 -1.15
C ALA A 108 14.24 13.64 -1.73
N ASP A 109 14.04 14.03 -2.99
CA ASP A 109 12.84 13.82 -3.79
C ASP A 109 12.55 12.32 -3.98
N LEU A 110 13.51 11.58 -4.52
CA LEU A 110 13.41 10.13 -4.76
C LEU A 110 13.18 9.34 -3.47
N ARG A 111 13.81 9.79 -2.38
CA ARG A 111 13.59 9.19 -1.06
C ARG A 111 12.15 9.39 -0.57
N ARG A 112 11.59 10.58 -0.76
CA ARG A 112 10.19 10.87 -0.40
C ARG A 112 9.22 10.07 -1.27
N TRP A 113 9.48 10.00 -2.57
CA TRP A 113 8.71 9.19 -3.50
C TRP A 113 8.72 7.71 -3.06
N TYR A 114 9.89 7.14 -2.79
CA TYR A 114 10.01 5.74 -2.35
C TYR A 114 9.22 5.49 -1.05
N ALA A 115 9.36 6.37 -0.06
CA ALA A 115 8.63 6.25 1.21
C ALA A 115 7.10 6.33 1.02
N SER A 116 6.63 7.18 0.11
CA SER A 116 5.21 7.28 -0.25
C SER A 116 4.69 5.98 -0.89
N VAL A 117 5.48 5.38 -1.78
CA VAL A 117 5.11 4.12 -2.43
C VAL A 117 5.14 2.94 -1.45
N GLU A 118 6.11 2.90 -0.55
CA GLU A 118 6.17 1.90 0.53
C GLU A 118 4.92 1.94 1.41
N ASP A 119 4.52 3.13 1.87
CA ASP A 119 3.33 3.33 2.70
C ASP A 119 2.06 2.87 1.98
N SER A 120 1.94 3.22 0.69
CA SER A 120 0.78 2.87 -0.15
C SER A 120 0.68 1.35 -0.42
N ALA A 121 1.81 0.64 -0.55
CA ALA A 121 1.82 -0.78 -0.95
C ALA A 121 1.84 -1.75 0.24
N VAL A 122 2.51 -1.40 1.33
CA VAL A 122 2.63 -2.25 2.53
C VAL A 122 1.49 -2.01 3.51
N GLY A 123 0.76 -0.90 3.32
CA GLY A 123 -0.28 -0.45 4.22
C GLY A 123 0.36 0.19 5.46
N GLY A 124 0.49 1.52 5.42
CA GLY A 124 0.42 2.32 6.65
C GLY A 124 -0.83 1.95 7.47
N PRO A 125 -0.85 2.25 8.79
CA PRO A 125 -1.90 1.78 9.71
C PRO A 125 -3.30 2.03 9.11
N GLU A 126 -4.04 0.94 8.90
CA GLU A 126 -5.34 0.85 8.22
C GLU A 126 -6.07 2.20 8.01
N LEU A 127 -5.86 2.81 6.84
CA LEU A 127 -6.76 3.84 6.36
C LEU A 127 -7.84 3.14 5.54
N GLY A 128 -9.05 3.13 6.10
CA GLY A 128 -10.22 2.57 5.43
C GLY A 128 -10.55 3.32 4.13
N PRO A 129 -11.56 2.87 3.37
CA PRO A 129 -11.94 3.43 2.06
C PRO A 129 -12.35 4.91 2.01
N ARG A 130 -12.10 5.71 3.07
CA ARG A 130 -12.50 7.13 3.16
C ARG A 130 -11.36 8.13 3.07
N ASP A 131 -10.10 7.71 3.17
CA ASP A 131 -9.00 8.68 3.40
C ASP A 131 -8.19 9.04 2.14
N ILE A 132 -8.53 8.49 0.97
CA ILE A 132 -7.77 8.74 -0.28
C ILE A 132 -8.09 10.14 -0.88
N MET A 133 -9.13 10.84 -0.42
CA MET A 133 -9.53 12.16 -0.97
C MET A 133 -9.52 13.34 0.01
N SER A 134 -9.05 13.19 1.26
CA SER A 134 -9.06 14.30 2.23
C SER A 134 -7.72 14.98 2.49
N GLN A 135 -6.61 14.50 1.91
CA GLN A 135 -5.28 15.08 2.21
C GLN A 135 -4.89 16.28 1.35
N ASP A 136 -5.56 16.52 0.22
CA ASP A 136 -5.25 17.67 -0.66
C ASP A 136 -5.95 19.00 -0.30
N LEU A 137 -6.72 19.04 0.80
CA LEU A 137 -7.37 20.28 1.24
C LEU A 137 -6.65 21.02 2.39
N ASN A 138 -5.53 20.50 2.90
CA ASN A 138 -4.83 21.10 4.04
C ASN A 138 -3.41 21.63 3.76
N SER A 139 -2.93 21.60 2.52
CA SER A 139 -1.73 22.34 2.13
C SER A 139 -2.06 23.82 1.88
N GLY A 140 -2.31 24.57 2.95
CA GLY A 140 -1.81 25.93 3.18
C GLY A 140 -1.91 27.00 2.08
N HIS A 141 -2.77 26.87 1.08
CA HIS A 141 -3.10 27.96 0.16
C HIS A 141 -4.43 28.57 0.56
N THR A 142 -4.36 29.71 1.24
CA THR A 142 -5.47 30.64 1.45
C THR A 142 -6.11 31.00 0.10
N PHE A 143 -7.10 30.23 -0.33
CA PHE A 143 -8.07 30.71 -1.32
C PHE A 143 -9.05 31.61 -0.57
N LEU A 144 -8.81 32.91 -0.70
CA LEU A 144 -9.78 33.96 -0.44
C LEU A 144 -11.05 33.66 -1.25
N CYS A 145 -12.05 33.05 -0.63
CA CYS A 145 -13.42 33.13 -1.09
C CYS A 145 -13.89 34.59 -0.92
N ALA A 146 -13.71 35.40 -1.96
CA ALA A 146 -14.50 36.61 -2.13
C ALA A 146 -15.94 36.20 -2.41
N SER A 147 -16.79 36.36 -1.41
CA SER A 147 -18.25 36.39 -1.56
C SER A 147 -18.62 37.54 -2.49
N ILE A 148 -19.25 37.26 -3.63
CA ILE A 148 -20.09 38.25 -4.31
C ILE A 148 -21.34 37.55 -4.84
N LEU A 149 -22.45 37.92 -4.22
CA LEU A 149 -23.83 37.92 -4.69
C LEU A 149 -23.97 38.64 -6.04
#